data_AF-A0A6G9YE85-F1
#
_entry.id   AF-A0A6G9YE85-F1
#
_cell.length_a   1.000
_cell.length_b   1.000
_cell.length_c   1.000
_cell.angle_alpha   90.00
_cell.angle_beta   90.00
_cell.angle_gamma   90.00
#
_symmetry.space_group_name_H-M   'P 1'
#
loop_
_entity.id
_entity.type
_entity.pdbx_description
1 polymer ?
#
loop_
_entity_poly.entity_id
_entity_poly.type
_entity_poly.pdbx_seq_one_letter_code
_entity_poly.pdbx_strand_id
1 'polypeptide(L)'
;MWDTKHGIKNNNFDATPFEKYPTVFTQLEQAKPGLKTESIATWQPITIMAGSNDPHADVNIATPGQPNDTDESKIDAATADTGAAAIAKDAPDFLFVHLDQVDEAGHSHGSKSREYLDAIERVDEQVGKIVAAVDARAKANPAEKWQIIVTADHGHRPNGGHGGQSAEETANFVIARGSAFKPGAKTANSLVDITPTAVALLGVPASKDFDGNSMINAE
;
A
#
# COMPACT_ATOMS: atom_id res chain seq x y z
N MET A 1 -9.29 -8.12 -5.23
CA MET A 1 -10.48 -9.00 -5.13
C MET A 1 -11.30 -8.53 -3.94
N TRP A 2 -12.60 -8.77 -3.92
CA TRP A 2 -13.46 -8.45 -2.79
C TRP A 2 -13.36 -9.51 -1.68
N ASP A 3 -13.61 -9.09 -0.44
CA ASP A 3 -13.63 -9.93 0.77
C ASP A 3 -14.57 -11.13 0.66
N THR A 4 -15.71 -10.95 -0.02
CA THR A 4 -16.66 -12.01 -0.33
C THR A 4 -16.08 -13.11 -1.21
N LYS A 5 -15.04 -12.83 -2.00
CA LYS A 5 -14.33 -13.79 -2.84
C LYS A 5 -13.13 -14.41 -2.13
N HIS A 6 -12.23 -13.58 -1.58
CA HIS A 6 -11.00 -14.09 -0.95
C HIS A 6 -11.22 -14.62 0.47
N GLY A 7 -12.28 -14.19 1.18
CA GLY A 7 -12.68 -14.75 2.47
C GLY A 7 -12.06 -14.10 3.71
N ILE A 8 -11.18 -13.09 3.54
CA ILE A 8 -10.63 -12.31 4.66
C ILE A 8 -11.61 -11.17 4.95
N LYS A 9 -12.32 -11.26 6.07
CA LYS A 9 -13.43 -10.34 6.41
C LYS A 9 -13.15 -9.40 7.58
N ASN A 10 -12.05 -9.63 8.29
CA ASN A 10 -11.61 -8.83 9.44
C ASN A 10 -10.14 -9.13 9.75
N ASN A 11 -9.62 -8.48 10.79
CA ASN A 11 -8.20 -8.55 11.19
C ASN A 11 -7.80 -9.89 11.86
N ASN A 12 -8.75 -10.78 12.14
CA ASN A 12 -8.48 -12.12 12.65
C ASN A 12 -8.57 -13.15 11.53
N PHE A 13 -7.45 -13.35 10.84
CA PHE A 13 -7.32 -14.25 9.70
C PHE A 13 -6.05 -15.09 9.81
N ASP A 14 -6.01 -16.20 9.07
CA ASP A 14 -4.79 -16.96 8.78
C ASP A 14 -4.40 -16.82 7.30
N ALA A 15 -3.26 -17.38 6.91
CA ALA A 15 -2.76 -17.26 5.55
C ALA A 15 -3.45 -18.18 4.53
N THR A 16 -4.39 -19.05 4.94
CA THR A 16 -5.01 -20.06 4.06
C THR A 16 -5.70 -19.47 2.82
N PRO A 17 -6.39 -18.31 2.88
CA PRO A 17 -6.93 -17.65 1.69
C PRO A 17 -5.90 -17.43 0.57
N PHE A 18 -4.64 -17.21 0.91
CA PHE A 18 -3.59 -16.92 -0.05
C PHE A 18 -3.15 -18.16 -0.86
N GLU A 19 -3.45 -19.38 -0.41
CA GLU A 19 -3.18 -20.60 -1.19
C GLU A 19 -3.98 -20.63 -2.50
N LYS A 20 -5.23 -20.13 -2.44
CA LYS A 20 -6.11 -20.02 -3.60
C LYS A 20 -5.96 -18.68 -4.32
N TYR A 21 -5.71 -17.63 -3.55
CA TYR A 21 -5.69 -16.25 -4.01
C TYR A 21 -4.37 -15.58 -3.62
N PRO A 22 -3.26 -15.90 -4.33
CA PRO A 22 -1.93 -15.46 -3.94
C PRO A 22 -1.82 -13.94 -3.86
N THR A 23 -0.97 -13.45 -2.97
CA THR A 23 -0.67 -12.02 -2.87
C THR A 23 -0.03 -11.48 -4.16
N VAL A 24 0.02 -10.16 -4.31
CA VAL A 24 0.71 -9.54 -5.44
C VAL A 24 2.19 -9.95 -5.49
N PHE A 25 2.84 -10.11 -4.35
CA PHE A 25 4.23 -10.58 -4.24
C PHE A 25 4.38 -11.96 -4.86
N THR A 26 3.63 -12.95 -4.36
CA THR A 26 3.65 -14.32 -4.91
C THR A 26 3.34 -14.33 -6.40
N GLN A 27 2.36 -13.55 -6.88
CA GLN A 27 2.03 -13.48 -8.30
C GLN A 27 3.17 -12.94 -9.16
N LEU A 28 3.85 -11.87 -8.71
CA LEU A 28 4.98 -11.27 -9.40
C LEU A 28 6.17 -12.23 -9.45
N GLU A 29 6.55 -12.80 -8.30
CA GLU A 29 7.68 -13.72 -8.17
C GLU A 29 7.47 -15.02 -8.95
N GLN A 30 6.25 -15.59 -8.92
CA GLN A 30 5.94 -16.78 -9.73
C GLN A 30 6.05 -16.52 -11.23
N ALA A 31 5.60 -15.34 -11.68
CA ALA A 31 5.62 -14.99 -13.09
C ALA A 31 7.02 -14.57 -13.57
N LYS A 32 7.80 -13.91 -12.70
CA LYS A 32 9.12 -13.35 -13.00
C LYS A 32 10.02 -13.45 -11.75
N PRO A 33 10.65 -14.62 -11.50
CA PRO A 33 11.46 -14.87 -10.29
C PRO A 33 12.74 -14.04 -10.13
N GLY A 34 12.99 -13.09 -11.05
CA GLY A 34 14.12 -12.18 -10.98
C GLY A 34 13.71 -10.74 -10.63
N LEU A 35 12.42 -10.50 -10.40
CA LEU A 35 11.97 -9.24 -9.80
C LEU A 35 12.45 -9.18 -8.36
N LYS A 36 12.73 -7.97 -7.88
CA LYS A 36 12.96 -7.73 -6.46
C LYS A 36 11.71 -7.18 -5.82
N THR A 37 11.17 -7.86 -4.83
CA THR A 37 9.93 -7.42 -4.19
C THR A 37 10.08 -7.20 -2.68
N GLU A 38 9.56 -6.08 -2.19
CA GLU A 38 9.73 -5.68 -0.79
C GLU A 38 8.41 -5.19 -0.17
N SER A 39 8.17 -5.61 1.07
CA SER A 39 7.06 -5.17 1.91
C SER A 39 7.62 -4.59 3.20
N ILE A 40 7.27 -3.34 3.50
CA ILE A 40 7.69 -2.63 4.70
C ILE A 40 6.45 -2.04 5.36
N ALA A 41 6.10 -2.52 6.55
CA ALA A 41 4.86 -2.14 7.21
C ALA A 41 5.04 -1.85 8.69
N THR A 42 4.23 -0.95 9.21
CA THR A 42 4.05 -0.73 10.66
C THR A 42 3.20 -1.84 11.28
N TRP A 43 2.16 -2.31 10.58
CA TRP A 43 1.20 -3.28 11.09
C TRP A 43 1.59 -4.74 10.78
N GLN A 44 1.84 -5.54 11.83
CA GLN A 44 2.36 -6.91 11.70
C GLN A 44 1.54 -7.82 10.76
N PRO A 45 0.19 -7.84 10.76
CA PRO A 45 -0.59 -8.70 9.87
C PRO A 45 -0.24 -8.57 8.39
N ILE A 46 0.21 -7.40 7.91
CA ILE A 46 0.69 -7.23 6.53
C ILE A 46 1.88 -8.13 6.24
N THR A 47 2.77 -8.32 7.22
CA THR A 47 3.93 -9.22 7.04
C THR A 47 3.52 -10.69 6.99
N ILE A 48 2.43 -11.09 7.65
CA ILE A 48 1.85 -12.44 7.50
C ILE A 48 1.34 -12.62 6.06
N MET A 49 0.69 -11.60 5.50
CA MET A 49 0.20 -11.64 4.11
C MET A 49 1.37 -11.68 3.12
N ALA A 50 2.31 -10.74 3.23
CA ALA A 50 3.45 -10.60 2.31
C ALA A 50 4.43 -11.79 2.36
N GLY A 51 4.46 -12.53 3.47
CA GLY A 51 5.25 -13.75 3.66
C GLY A 51 4.47 -15.06 3.47
N SER A 52 3.22 -14.99 2.99
CA SER A 52 2.43 -16.19 2.69
C SER A 52 2.84 -16.82 1.36
N ASN A 53 2.75 -18.16 1.29
CA ASN A 53 3.21 -18.99 0.17
C ASN A 53 4.73 -18.96 -0.10
N ASP A 54 5.15 -19.74 -1.08
CA ASP A 54 6.48 -19.72 -1.67
C ASP A 54 6.34 -19.76 -3.21
N PRO A 55 6.84 -18.77 -3.97
CA PRO A 55 7.55 -17.58 -3.50
C PRO A 55 6.66 -16.53 -2.83
N HIS A 56 7.29 -15.63 -2.08
CA HIS A 56 6.70 -14.49 -1.36
C HIS A 56 7.67 -13.29 -1.45
N ALA A 57 7.37 -12.16 -0.79
CA ALA A 57 8.22 -10.98 -0.86
C ALA A 57 9.67 -11.28 -0.43
N ASP A 58 10.67 -10.87 -1.23
CA ASP A 58 12.10 -11.08 -0.92
C ASP A 58 12.51 -10.44 0.41
N VAL A 59 11.99 -9.23 0.64
CA VAL A 59 12.16 -8.48 1.89
C VAL A 59 10.79 -8.24 2.50
N ASN A 60 10.62 -8.64 3.76
CA ASN A 60 9.37 -8.50 4.49
C ASN A 60 9.65 -7.98 5.90
N ILE A 61 9.41 -6.69 6.10
CA ILE A 61 9.79 -5.97 7.32
C ILE A 61 8.53 -5.54 8.08
N ALA A 62 8.41 -6.01 9.32
CA ALA A 62 7.59 -5.36 10.33
C ALA A 62 8.48 -4.32 11.03
N THR A 63 8.14 -3.05 10.89
CA THR A 63 8.93 -1.97 11.47
C THR A 63 8.88 -2.10 12.99
N PRO A 64 10.03 -2.12 13.70
CA PRO A 64 10.02 -2.22 15.15
C PRO A 64 9.34 -1.01 15.79
N GLY A 65 8.61 -1.24 16.88
CA GLY A 65 7.99 -0.17 17.66
C GLY A 65 9.01 0.85 18.15
N GLN A 66 8.63 2.12 18.14
CA GLN A 66 9.52 3.24 18.48
C GLN A 66 9.36 3.65 19.95
N PRO A 67 10.46 4.04 20.65
CA PRO A 67 10.36 4.49 22.04
C PRO A 67 9.50 5.74 22.22
N ASN A 68 8.58 5.69 23.19
CA ASN A 68 7.65 6.77 23.51
C ASN A 68 6.83 7.23 22.30
N ASP A 69 6.38 6.30 21.47
CA ASP A 69 5.52 6.55 20.32
C ASP A 69 4.07 6.24 20.71
N THR A 70 3.32 7.28 21.08
CA THR A 70 1.96 7.13 21.61
C THR A 70 0.88 7.33 20.56
N ASP A 71 1.25 7.76 19.36
CA ASP A 71 0.35 8.15 18.27
C ASP A 71 0.82 7.60 16.91
N GLU A 72 1.71 6.60 16.93
CA GLU A 72 2.32 5.95 15.75
C GLU A 72 3.10 6.91 14.83
N SER A 73 3.36 8.17 15.22
CA SER A 73 4.09 9.13 14.37
C SER A 73 5.53 8.70 14.09
N LYS A 74 6.20 8.11 15.08
CA LYS A 74 7.63 7.78 14.95
C LYS A 74 7.82 6.51 14.15
N ILE A 75 6.96 5.51 14.34
CA ILE A 75 7.04 4.26 13.59
C ILE A 75 6.71 4.51 12.11
N ASP A 76 5.73 5.36 11.79
CA ASP A 76 5.48 5.81 10.42
C ASP A 76 6.72 6.51 9.81
N ALA A 77 7.35 7.42 10.56
CA ALA A 77 8.57 8.08 10.11
C ALA A 77 9.72 7.08 9.85
N ALA A 78 9.89 6.09 10.73
CA ALA A 78 10.89 5.03 10.58
C ALA A 78 10.59 4.10 9.40
N THR A 79 9.33 3.75 9.17
CA THR A 79 8.88 2.98 8.01
C THR A 79 9.12 3.74 6.71
N ALA A 80 8.81 5.03 6.67
CA ALA A 80 9.07 5.89 5.52
C ALA A 80 10.58 6.08 5.25
N ASP A 81 11.40 6.21 6.30
CA ASP A 81 12.86 6.24 6.17
C ASP A 81 13.41 4.93 5.57
N THR A 82 12.87 3.78 6.02
CA THR A 82 13.24 2.47 5.50
C THR A 82 12.82 2.31 4.03
N GLY A 83 11.60 2.71 3.67
CA GLY A 83 11.13 2.69 2.28
C GLY A 83 11.94 3.61 1.36
N ALA A 84 12.26 4.83 1.81
CA ALA A 84 13.13 5.74 1.06
C ALA A 84 14.54 5.16 0.89
N ALA A 85 15.08 4.48 1.90
CA ALA A 85 16.36 3.81 1.81
C ALA A 85 16.35 2.62 0.83
N ALA A 86 15.29 1.82 0.82
CA ALA A 86 15.10 0.71 -0.12
C ALA A 86 15.10 1.21 -1.58
N ILE A 87 14.36 2.28 -1.87
CA ILE A 87 14.35 2.92 -3.20
C ILE A 87 15.77 3.37 -3.61
N ALA A 88 16.51 3.99 -2.68
CA ALA A 88 17.82 4.54 -2.98
C ALA A 88 18.91 3.49 -3.18
N LYS A 89 18.86 2.39 -2.40
CA LYS A 89 19.94 1.40 -2.29
C LYS A 89 19.62 0.10 -3.02
N ASP A 90 18.44 -0.45 -2.78
CA ASP A 90 18.07 -1.80 -3.20
C ASP A 90 17.39 -1.78 -4.56
N ALA A 91 16.68 -0.67 -4.84
CA ALA A 91 15.94 -0.38 -6.06
C ALA A 91 15.01 -1.54 -6.46
N PRO A 92 14.03 -1.89 -5.61
CA PRO A 92 13.11 -2.99 -5.88
C PRO A 92 12.20 -2.70 -7.08
N ASP A 93 11.78 -3.75 -7.78
CA ASP A 93 10.82 -3.66 -8.88
C ASP A 93 9.38 -3.45 -8.35
N PHE A 94 9.10 -3.94 -7.14
CA PHE A 94 7.85 -3.68 -6.42
C PHE A 94 8.12 -3.42 -4.95
N LEU A 95 7.67 -2.27 -4.45
CA LEU A 95 7.78 -1.88 -3.04
C LEU A 95 6.39 -1.51 -2.52
N PHE A 96 6.01 -2.13 -1.41
CA PHE A 96 4.84 -1.76 -0.62
C PHE A 96 5.28 -1.14 0.70
N VAL A 97 4.76 0.06 1.00
CA VAL A 97 5.00 0.77 2.26
C VAL A 97 3.66 1.05 2.93
N HIS A 98 3.52 0.70 4.21
CA HIS A 98 2.32 0.95 5.02
C HIS A 98 2.61 1.91 6.17
N LEU A 99 1.71 2.87 6.38
CA LEU A 99 1.75 3.91 7.40
C LEU A 99 0.40 3.93 8.13
N ASP A 100 0.39 3.90 9.46
CA ASP A 100 -0.79 3.59 10.29
C ASP A 100 -1.29 4.78 11.14
N GLN A 101 -0.50 5.86 11.26
CA GLN A 101 -0.81 6.93 12.21
C GLN A 101 -2.20 7.56 12.01
N VAL A 102 -2.67 7.67 10.77
CA VAL A 102 -3.99 8.25 10.49
C VAL A 102 -5.11 7.36 11.04
N ASP A 103 -4.95 6.03 10.99
CA ASP A 103 -5.89 5.07 11.55
C ASP A 103 -5.94 5.17 13.08
N GLU A 104 -4.78 5.19 13.73
CA GLU A 104 -4.67 5.36 15.20
C GLU A 104 -5.31 6.69 15.66
N ALA A 105 -5.02 7.80 14.99
CA ALA A 105 -5.68 9.08 15.28
C ALA A 105 -7.20 9.01 15.05
N GLY A 106 -7.63 8.26 14.03
CA GLY A 106 -9.02 7.99 13.72
C GLY A 106 -9.72 7.20 14.82
N HIS A 107 -9.04 6.22 15.40
CA HIS A 107 -9.53 5.45 16.54
C HIS A 107 -9.63 6.30 17.81
N SER A 108 -8.56 7.02 18.13
CA SER A 108 -8.42 7.75 19.39
C SER A 108 -9.27 9.04 19.44
N HIS A 109 -9.47 9.71 18.30
CA HIS A 109 -10.09 11.05 18.27
C HIS A 109 -11.25 11.19 17.27
N GLY A 110 -11.39 10.28 16.30
CA GLY A 110 -12.41 10.34 15.25
C GLY A 110 -12.05 11.27 14.09
N SER A 111 -12.66 11.01 12.92
CA SER A 111 -12.26 11.65 11.65
C SER A 111 -12.57 13.15 11.54
N LYS A 112 -13.35 13.72 12.48
CA LYS A 112 -13.64 15.17 12.53
C LYS A 112 -12.75 15.95 13.51
N SER A 113 -11.81 15.28 14.16
CA SER A 113 -10.91 15.89 15.14
C SER A 113 -9.76 16.67 14.47
N ARG A 114 -9.10 17.54 15.24
CA ARG A 114 -7.89 18.23 14.76
C ARG A 114 -6.71 17.25 14.71
N GLU A 115 -6.67 16.31 15.64
CA GLU A 115 -5.66 15.27 15.77
C GLU A 115 -5.61 14.36 14.55
N TYR A 116 -6.78 13.98 13.99
CA TYR A 116 -6.87 13.24 12.73
C TYR A 116 -6.33 14.05 11.54
N LEU A 117 -6.62 15.36 11.49
CA LEU A 117 -6.09 16.23 10.45
C LEU A 117 -4.56 16.43 10.60
N ASP A 118 -4.06 16.61 11.82
CA ASP A 118 -2.62 16.72 12.07
C ASP A 118 -1.88 15.41 11.72
N ALA A 119 -2.52 14.25 11.93
CA ALA A 119 -2.00 12.95 11.50
C ALA A 119 -1.92 12.86 9.97
N ILE A 120 -2.93 13.34 9.24
CA ILE A 120 -2.88 13.41 7.77
C ILE A 120 -1.73 14.31 7.32
N GLU A 121 -1.56 15.48 7.93
CA GLU A 121 -0.45 16.40 7.61
C GLU A 121 0.93 15.73 7.83
N ARG A 122 1.10 14.98 8.92
CA ARG A 122 2.35 14.24 9.20
C ARG A 122 2.61 13.08 8.23
N VAL A 123 1.57 12.34 7.86
CA VAL A 123 1.69 11.25 6.88
C VAL A 123 1.95 11.80 5.48
N ASP A 124 1.38 12.96 5.10
CA ASP A 124 1.71 13.65 3.86
C ASP A 124 3.22 13.98 3.77
N GLU A 125 3.84 14.42 4.87
CA GLU A 125 5.30 14.61 4.92
C GLU A 125 6.08 13.30 4.70
N GLN A 126 5.60 12.17 5.26
CA GLN A 126 6.23 10.86 5.07
C GLN A 126 6.09 10.36 3.62
N VAL A 127 4.90 10.51 3.01
CA VAL A 127 4.69 10.21 1.59
C VAL A 127 5.59 11.10 0.73
N GLY A 128 5.69 12.40 1.05
CA GLY A 128 6.59 13.34 0.39
C GLY A 128 8.06 12.90 0.42
N LYS A 129 8.53 12.33 1.54
CA LYS A 129 9.87 11.75 1.67
C LYS A 129 10.09 10.57 0.72
N ILE A 130 9.14 9.64 0.65
CA ILE A 130 9.20 8.47 -0.26
C ILE A 130 9.20 8.93 -1.72
N VAL A 131 8.31 9.86 -2.08
CA VAL A 131 8.22 10.43 -3.42
C VAL A 131 9.53 11.14 -3.81
N ALA A 132 10.14 11.89 -2.88
CA ALA A 132 11.43 12.54 -3.11
C ALA A 132 12.56 11.53 -3.37
N ALA A 133 12.55 10.37 -2.69
CA ALA A 133 13.50 9.29 -2.96
C ALA A 133 13.32 8.71 -4.36
N VAL A 134 12.08 8.49 -4.81
CA VAL A 134 11.77 8.08 -6.18
C VAL A 134 12.27 9.11 -7.20
N ASP A 135 12.00 10.40 -6.97
CA ASP A 135 12.41 11.47 -7.88
C ASP A 135 13.95 11.58 -7.98
N ALA A 136 14.65 11.46 -6.85
CA ALA A 136 16.11 11.43 -6.83
C ALA A 136 16.66 10.21 -7.59
N ARG A 137 16.07 9.02 -7.38
CA ARG A 137 16.47 7.78 -8.07
C ARG A 137 16.23 7.86 -9.57
N ALA A 138 15.04 8.30 -10.00
CA ALA A 138 14.68 8.44 -11.40
C ALA A 138 15.56 9.47 -12.12
N LYS A 139 15.94 10.57 -11.44
CA LYS A 139 16.90 11.54 -11.98
C LYS A 139 18.29 10.93 -12.17
N ALA A 140 18.75 10.10 -11.24
CA ALA A 140 20.04 9.43 -11.33
C ALA A 140 20.05 8.25 -12.31
N ASN A 141 18.88 7.63 -12.57
CA ASN A 141 18.74 6.41 -13.38
C ASN A 141 17.58 6.58 -14.39
N PRO A 142 17.75 7.36 -15.48
CA PRO A 142 16.65 7.69 -16.40
C PRO A 142 16.01 6.49 -17.13
N ALA A 143 16.69 5.34 -17.14
CA ALA A 143 16.16 4.09 -17.68
C ALA A 143 15.04 3.50 -16.81
N GLU A 144 15.06 3.76 -15.50
CA GLU A 144 14.04 3.28 -14.57
C GLU A 144 12.74 4.08 -14.74
N LYS A 145 11.61 3.38 -14.74
CA LYS A 145 10.28 3.95 -14.95
C LYS A 145 9.41 3.78 -13.73
N TRP A 146 9.77 4.49 -12.67
CA TRP A 146 9.04 4.48 -11.40
C TRP A 146 7.59 4.92 -11.56
N GLN A 147 6.70 4.17 -10.92
CA GLN A 147 5.27 4.47 -10.79
C GLN A 147 4.92 4.49 -9.31
N ILE A 148 4.06 5.39 -8.90
CA ILE A 148 3.64 5.57 -7.51
C ILE A 148 2.12 5.46 -7.48
N ILE A 149 1.59 4.67 -6.53
CA ILE A 149 0.17 4.58 -6.22
C ILE A 149 0.03 4.80 -4.71
N VAL A 150 -0.82 5.74 -4.31
CA VAL A 150 -1.14 6.04 -2.91
C VAL A 150 -2.64 5.85 -2.72
N THR A 151 -3.02 5.17 -1.65
CA THR A 151 -4.42 4.87 -1.32
C THR A 151 -4.58 4.77 0.20
N ALA A 152 -5.82 4.77 0.66
CA ALA A 152 -6.22 4.22 1.95
C ALA A 152 -7.11 3.00 1.71
N ASP A 153 -7.14 2.05 2.65
CA ASP A 153 -8.02 0.87 2.61
C ASP A 153 -9.44 1.19 3.10
N HIS A 154 -9.59 2.13 4.04
CA HIS A 154 -10.88 2.65 4.49
C HIS A 154 -10.77 4.06 5.09
N GLY A 155 -11.92 4.63 5.44
CA GLY A 155 -12.05 5.85 6.24
C GLY A 155 -12.47 5.56 7.68
N HIS A 156 -12.85 6.61 8.42
CA HIS A 156 -13.23 6.55 9.83
C HIS A 156 -14.54 7.26 10.13
N ARG A 157 -15.24 6.78 11.16
CA ARG A 157 -16.42 7.48 11.69
C ARG A 157 -16.03 8.81 12.33
N PRO A 158 -16.95 9.80 12.34
CA PRO A 158 -16.71 11.11 12.97
C PRO A 158 -16.25 11.07 14.43
N ASN A 159 -16.71 10.08 15.19
CA ASN A 159 -16.42 9.93 16.62
C ASN A 159 -15.50 8.72 16.92
N GLY A 160 -14.85 8.17 15.90
CA GLY A 160 -13.90 7.07 16.03
C GLY A 160 -14.43 5.68 15.67
N GLY A 161 -13.47 4.82 15.30
CA GLY A 161 -13.70 3.47 14.78
C GLY A 161 -14.12 3.40 13.31
N HIS A 162 -14.08 2.18 12.78
CA HIS A 162 -14.42 1.82 11.41
C HIS A 162 -14.96 0.35 11.37
N GLY A 163 -15.05 -0.25 10.18
CA GLY A 163 -15.52 -1.64 9.97
C GLY A 163 -16.99 -1.78 9.57
N GLY A 164 -17.72 -0.67 9.49
CA GLY A 164 -19.05 -0.57 8.90
C GLY A 164 -19.00 -0.26 7.40
N GLN A 165 -20.13 0.21 6.87
CA GLN A 165 -20.32 0.58 5.46
C GLN A 165 -20.91 1.99 5.33
N SER A 166 -20.70 2.85 6.33
CA SER A 166 -21.10 4.26 6.21
C SER A 166 -20.29 4.97 5.12
N ALA A 167 -20.82 6.06 4.58
CA ALA A 167 -20.14 6.82 3.55
C ALA A 167 -18.75 7.27 4.02
N GLU A 168 -18.61 7.67 5.28
CA GLU A 168 -17.35 8.06 5.91
C GLU A 168 -16.35 6.91 6.06
N GLU A 169 -16.82 5.69 6.38
CA GLU A 169 -15.96 4.51 6.49
C GLU A 169 -15.54 3.97 5.12
N THR A 170 -16.37 4.10 4.10
CA THR A 170 -16.05 3.64 2.73
C THR A 170 -15.37 4.71 1.88
N ALA A 171 -15.25 5.94 2.39
CA ALA A 171 -14.56 7.01 1.68
C ALA A 171 -13.08 6.69 1.55
N ASN A 172 -12.64 6.45 0.32
CA ASN A 172 -11.26 6.18 -0.01
C ASN A 172 -10.84 7.00 -1.23
N PHE A 173 -9.56 6.91 -1.57
CA PHE A 173 -9.00 7.55 -2.74
C PHE A 173 -7.92 6.67 -3.33
N VAL A 174 -7.66 6.83 -4.62
CA VAL A 174 -6.47 6.30 -5.28
C VAL A 174 -5.83 7.45 -6.05
N ILE A 175 -4.58 7.75 -5.73
CA ILE A 175 -3.76 8.73 -6.45
C ILE A 175 -2.62 7.97 -7.11
N ALA A 176 -2.43 8.16 -8.41
CA ALA A 176 -1.38 7.51 -9.17
C ALA A 176 -0.52 8.54 -9.92
N ARG A 177 0.79 8.29 -9.96
CA ARG A 177 1.78 9.12 -10.65
C ARG A 177 2.79 8.25 -11.38
N GLY A 178 3.05 8.59 -12.64
CA GLY A 178 4.09 7.95 -13.44
C GLY A 178 3.72 7.93 -14.92
N SER A 179 4.64 7.46 -15.76
CA SER A 179 4.46 7.45 -17.23
C SER A 179 3.29 6.60 -17.71
N ALA A 180 2.76 5.69 -16.90
CA ALA A 180 1.60 4.86 -17.22
C ALA A 180 0.26 5.58 -17.00
N PHE A 181 0.26 6.76 -16.36
CA PHE A 181 -0.94 7.48 -15.96
C PHE A 181 -1.01 8.86 -16.62
N LYS A 182 -2.22 9.26 -17.04
CA LYS A 182 -2.47 10.58 -17.63
C LYS A 182 -2.56 11.65 -16.52
N PRO A 183 -1.70 12.69 -16.51
CA PRO A 183 -1.77 13.74 -15.50
C PRO A 183 -3.13 14.44 -15.46
N GLY A 184 -3.69 14.58 -14.25
CA GLY A 184 -4.97 15.25 -14.01
C GLY A 184 -6.22 14.46 -14.41
N ALA A 185 -6.07 13.22 -14.87
CA ALA A 185 -7.21 12.35 -15.13
C ALA A 185 -7.96 12.02 -13.83
N LYS A 186 -9.29 11.89 -13.93
CA LYS A 186 -10.16 11.45 -12.85
C LYS A 186 -10.94 10.25 -13.34
N THR A 187 -10.83 9.14 -12.65
CA THR A 187 -11.43 7.85 -13.00
C THR A 187 -12.20 7.31 -11.80
N ALA A 188 -13.23 6.50 -12.07
CA ALA A 188 -13.97 5.79 -11.04
C ALA A 188 -13.26 4.46 -10.74
N ASN A 189 -12.11 4.55 -10.06
CA ASN A 189 -11.33 3.38 -9.64
C ASN A 189 -11.62 3.04 -8.18
N SER A 190 -11.36 1.79 -7.83
CA SER A 190 -11.59 1.19 -6.52
C SER A 190 -10.35 0.41 -6.07
N LEU A 191 -10.32 -0.02 -4.82
CA LEU A 191 -9.16 -0.76 -4.27
C LEU A 191 -8.87 -2.05 -5.02
N VAL A 192 -9.91 -2.71 -5.57
CA VAL A 192 -9.72 -3.96 -6.30
C VAL A 192 -9.00 -3.78 -7.64
N ASP A 193 -8.84 -2.54 -8.12
CA ASP A 193 -8.12 -2.17 -9.35
C ASP A 193 -6.59 -2.05 -9.11
N ILE A 194 -6.14 -1.97 -7.86
CA ILE A 194 -4.73 -1.76 -7.51
C ILE A 194 -3.87 -2.98 -7.88
N THR A 195 -4.24 -4.19 -7.45
CA THR A 195 -3.47 -5.41 -7.78
C THR A 195 -3.40 -5.68 -9.29
N PRO A 196 -4.50 -5.61 -10.07
CA PRO A 196 -4.44 -5.67 -11.53
C PRO A 196 -3.49 -4.63 -12.14
N THR A 197 -3.47 -3.42 -11.60
CA THR A 197 -2.57 -2.36 -12.05
C THR A 197 -1.11 -2.70 -11.77
N ALA A 198 -0.79 -3.14 -10.55
CA ALA A 198 0.56 -3.49 -10.14
C ALA A 198 1.18 -4.60 -11.01
N VAL A 199 0.44 -5.68 -11.25
CA VAL A 199 0.94 -6.78 -12.11
C VAL A 199 1.08 -6.34 -13.56
N ALA A 200 0.15 -5.52 -14.07
CA ALA A 200 0.21 -5.02 -15.45
C ALA A 200 1.38 -4.05 -15.67
N LEU A 201 1.71 -3.19 -14.70
CA LEU A 201 2.87 -2.28 -14.74
C LEU A 201 4.19 -3.05 -14.87
N LEU A 202 4.27 -4.23 -14.26
CA LEU A 202 5.42 -5.12 -14.34
C LEU A 202 5.31 -6.16 -15.46
N GLY A 203 4.33 -6.02 -16.36
CA GLY A 203 4.15 -6.89 -17.52
C GLY A 203 3.87 -8.35 -17.15
N VAL A 204 3.17 -8.56 -16.04
CA VAL A 204 2.63 -9.86 -15.61
C VAL A 204 1.15 -9.93 -16.02
N PRO A 205 0.70 -11.03 -16.67
CA PRO A 205 -0.70 -11.17 -17.08
C PRO A 205 -1.66 -11.08 -15.89
N ALA A 206 -2.79 -10.39 -16.09
CA ALA A 206 -3.83 -10.30 -15.08
C ALA A 206 -4.43 -11.69 -14.78
N SER A 207 -4.63 -11.98 -13.49
CA SER A 207 -5.38 -13.17 -13.09
C SER A 207 -6.85 -13.05 -13.48
N LYS A 208 -7.44 -14.14 -13.96
CA LYS A 208 -8.89 -14.25 -14.20
C LYS A 208 -9.74 -14.09 -12.94
N ASP A 209 -9.12 -14.22 -11.76
CA ASP A 209 -9.82 -14.16 -10.47
C ASP A 209 -9.98 -12.72 -9.96
N PHE A 210 -9.32 -11.74 -10.57
CA PHE A 210 -9.47 -10.34 -10.20
C PHE A 210 -10.90 -9.84 -10.39
N ASP A 211 -11.35 -9.00 -9.44
CA ASP A 211 -12.63 -8.30 -9.52
C ASP A 211 -12.51 -6.90 -10.14
N GLY A 212 -11.31 -6.30 -10.03
CA GLY A 212 -11.00 -5.01 -10.62
C GLY A 212 -10.23 -5.14 -11.94
N ASN A 213 -10.04 -3.99 -12.59
CA ASN A 213 -9.30 -3.85 -13.84
C ASN A 213 -8.06 -2.98 -13.63
N SER A 214 -7.06 -3.15 -14.50
CA SER A 214 -5.89 -2.28 -14.47
C SER A 214 -6.29 -0.84 -14.79
N MET A 215 -5.75 0.10 -14.01
CA MET A 215 -5.94 1.54 -14.19
C MET A 215 -5.04 2.12 -15.31
N ILE A 216 -4.12 1.32 -15.86
CA ILE A 216 -3.25 1.76 -16.96
C ILE A 216 -4.11 1.98 -18.20
N ASN A 217 -3.95 3.13 -18.85
CA ASN A 217 -4.73 3.53 -20.04
C ASN A 217 -6.25 3.53 -19.82
N ALA A 218 -6.75 3.66 -18.59
CA ALA A 218 -8.15 3.95 -18.35
C ALA A 218 -8.47 5.33 -18.97
N GLU A 219 -9.29 5.34 -20.02
CA GLU A 219 -9.69 6.55 -20.76
C GLU A 219 -10.52 7.53 -19.92
#